data_AF-A0A2R6N0H3-F1
#
_entry.id   AF-A0A2R6N0H3-F1
#
_cell.length_a   1.000
_cell.length_b   1.000
_cell.length_c   1.000
_cell.angle_alpha   90.00
_cell.angle_beta   90.00
_cell.angle_gamma   90.00
#
_symmetry.space_group_name_H-M   'P 1'
#
loop_
_entity.id
_entity.type
_entity.pdbx_description
1 polymer ?
#
loop_
_entity_poly.entity_id
_entity_poly.type
_entity_poly.pdbx_seq_one_letter_code
_entity_poly.pdbx_strand_id
1 'polypeptide(L)'
;MSKTPTPADGASLDDDVRGIQFETADTGITVVDGIERKRDHLGTDPVVEPTPVPTDRLVAPVDSAVRLSADRVEADPNIVMLRDDSFDMIDHLTEGTEREYPPGRYVVDVSGPIKQYLQVDGRLSISTDEGTVIEVGDGAEALLGARSKHNRPATEITVPPTTDGLVRAVSTFGAALKMTTPDRSWPGHRGHPPAVTVGDELDVPQGLAPPCPEVQVLVPPEERYIYPVAPLVYYLGAELVPHRGPPQIRTDAGFEYDLQRSDEEFETRVERTLKQVLFLECCLRSEGLIELPLHERSAVAEDLPMNSAELFDQPAQVRLPAYLSVEYETIAPHIPDWELAAHLAPRPEQAELLPHLVNDLAVVRTTTGDEGGGVDPTELSTPEPTVDEAVTDDAAPEEGDASFEDFFRSSGTDIGDGWTVENSVDLRDDGSDALETVWSGEGVPVGASKATKQAYENRYSRQPDPPPIDVGVVCNDDSMSEELDVTELYDGEKLPMNVSTSCTTSATPSRTACTVRTARCRSPRPTAPRSRRSC
;
A
#
# COMPACT_ATOMS: atom_id res chain seq x y z
N MET A 1 -3.59 -4.52 -32.07
CA MET A 1 -4.76 -5.03 -31.33
C MET A 1 -5.12 -3.94 -30.34
N SER A 2 -6.39 -3.57 -30.19
CA SER A 2 -6.77 -2.50 -29.25
C SER A 2 -6.54 -3.03 -27.83
N LYS A 3 -5.77 -2.29 -27.01
CA LYS A 3 -5.54 -2.60 -25.59
C LYS A 3 -6.78 -2.20 -24.80
N THR A 4 -7.91 -2.86 -25.05
CA THR A 4 -9.12 -2.61 -24.25
C THR A 4 -8.94 -3.28 -22.89
N PRO A 5 -8.95 -2.54 -21.78
CA PRO A 5 -8.79 -3.14 -20.46
C PRO A 5 -9.90 -4.17 -20.21
N THR A 6 -9.53 -5.33 -19.68
CA THR A 6 -10.50 -6.34 -19.23
C THR A 6 -10.72 -6.15 -17.73
N PRO A 7 -11.81 -5.47 -17.31
CA PRO A 7 -12.11 -5.32 -15.90
C PRO A 7 -12.43 -6.68 -15.27
N ALA A 8 -12.10 -6.84 -13.99
CA ALA A 8 -12.68 -7.91 -13.22
C ALA A 8 -14.19 -7.65 -13.06
N ASP A 9 -15.01 -8.71 -13.03
CA ASP A 9 -16.42 -8.59 -12.65
C ASP A 9 -16.47 -8.08 -11.19
N GLY A 10 -16.78 -6.79 -11.03
CA GLY A 10 -16.82 -6.16 -9.71
C GLY A 10 -17.96 -6.69 -8.86
N ALA A 11 -17.71 -6.92 -7.58
CA ALA A 11 -18.79 -7.14 -6.62
C ALA A 11 -19.68 -5.90 -6.55
N SER A 12 -21.00 -6.09 -6.46
CA SER A 12 -21.90 -4.99 -6.09
C SER A 12 -21.55 -4.55 -4.67
N LEU A 13 -21.04 -3.33 -4.52
CA LEU A 13 -20.83 -2.71 -3.22
C LEU A 13 -22.16 -2.63 -2.45
N ASP A 14 -22.08 -2.65 -1.13
CA ASP A 14 -23.23 -2.39 -0.26
C ASP A 14 -23.89 -1.05 -0.63
N ASP A 15 -25.22 -0.97 -0.61
CA ASP A 15 -26.00 0.23 -1.01
C ASP A 15 -25.60 1.50 -0.21
N ASP A 16 -25.02 1.31 0.98
CA ASP A 16 -24.57 2.37 1.89
C ASP A 16 -23.14 2.89 1.58
N VAL A 17 -22.30 2.11 0.87
CA VAL A 17 -20.96 2.55 0.41
C VAL A 17 -21.04 2.93 -1.06
N ARG A 18 -21.50 4.15 -1.30
CA ARG A 18 -21.60 4.72 -2.66
C ARG A 18 -20.20 4.81 -3.28
N GLY A 19 -20.02 4.20 -4.45
CA GLY A 19 -18.82 4.34 -5.28
C GLY A 19 -18.66 5.76 -5.84
N ILE A 20 -18.08 5.89 -7.04
CA ILE A 20 -17.86 7.19 -7.66
C ILE A 20 -19.18 7.88 -8.02
N GLN A 21 -19.33 9.15 -7.59
CA GLN A 21 -20.46 10.02 -7.91
C GLN A 21 -19.99 11.35 -8.51
N PHE A 22 -20.86 11.95 -9.33
CA PHE A 22 -20.63 13.27 -9.91
C PHE A 22 -21.74 14.21 -9.42
N GLU A 23 -21.33 15.31 -8.81
CA GLU A 23 -22.22 16.35 -8.29
C GLU A 23 -21.98 17.66 -9.06
N THR A 24 -23.05 18.35 -9.47
CA THR A 24 -22.94 19.70 -10.04
C THR A 24 -22.48 20.69 -8.97
N ALA A 25 -21.58 21.61 -9.34
CA ALA A 25 -21.10 22.69 -8.49
C ALA A 25 -21.23 24.05 -9.20
N ASP A 26 -21.14 25.14 -8.43
CA ASP A 26 -21.32 26.51 -8.96
C ASP A 26 -20.29 26.89 -10.04
N THR A 27 -19.12 26.24 -10.04
CA THR A 27 -17.99 26.51 -10.94
C THR A 27 -17.57 25.29 -11.77
N GLY A 28 -18.38 24.22 -11.80
CA GLY A 28 -18.07 23.01 -12.56
C GLY A 28 -18.66 21.74 -11.97
N ILE A 29 -17.85 20.69 -11.82
CA ILE A 29 -18.26 19.37 -11.31
C ILE A 29 -17.44 19.00 -10.08
N THR A 30 -18.07 18.38 -9.09
CA THR A 30 -17.37 17.70 -7.99
C THR A 30 -17.44 16.19 -8.20
N VAL A 31 -16.28 15.54 -8.26
CA VAL A 31 -16.16 14.09 -8.24
C VAL A 31 -16.05 13.65 -6.78
N VAL A 32 -16.91 12.72 -6.37
CA VAL A 32 -16.94 12.19 -5.00
C VAL A 32 -16.60 10.71 -5.02
N ASP A 33 -15.60 10.33 -4.24
CA ASP A 33 -15.26 8.94 -3.97
C ASP A 33 -15.72 8.61 -2.55
N GLY A 34 -16.84 7.89 -2.43
CA GLY A 34 -17.39 7.50 -1.14
C GLY A 34 -16.57 6.41 -0.42
N ILE A 35 -15.83 5.59 -1.17
CA ILE A 35 -14.91 4.59 -0.62
C ILE A 35 -13.75 5.31 0.06
N GLU A 36 -13.04 6.17 -0.67
CA GLU A 36 -11.91 6.93 -0.13
C GLU A 36 -12.32 8.09 0.78
N ARG A 37 -13.62 8.44 0.81
CA ARG A 37 -14.15 9.66 1.45
C ARG A 37 -13.43 10.91 0.94
N LYS A 38 -13.14 10.95 -0.36
CA LYS A 38 -12.43 12.04 -1.04
C LYS A 38 -13.37 12.78 -1.97
N ARG A 39 -13.04 14.05 -2.18
CA ARG A 39 -13.71 14.93 -3.13
C ARG A 39 -12.65 15.62 -3.95
N ASP A 40 -12.94 15.78 -5.22
CA ASP A 40 -12.06 16.47 -6.15
C ASP A 40 -12.91 17.37 -7.05
N HIS A 41 -12.52 18.63 -7.18
CA HIS A 41 -13.29 19.63 -7.91
C HIS A 41 -12.66 19.88 -9.27
N LEU A 42 -13.48 19.80 -10.31
CA LEU A 42 -13.12 20.14 -11.68
C LEU A 42 -13.87 21.42 -12.06
N GLY A 43 -13.12 22.50 -12.27
CA GLY A 43 -13.65 23.71 -12.85
C GLY A 43 -14.05 23.47 -14.30
N THR A 44 -15.18 24.02 -14.75
CA THR A 44 -15.58 23.96 -16.16
C THR A 44 -16.03 25.33 -16.67
N ASP A 45 -15.65 25.67 -17.90
CA ASP A 45 -16.20 26.81 -18.62
C ASP A 45 -16.82 26.34 -19.94
N PRO A 46 -18.13 26.52 -20.18
CA PRO A 46 -19.13 26.99 -19.20
C PRO A 46 -19.36 26.00 -18.05
N VAL A 47 -20.12 26.42 -17.04
CA VAL A 47 -20.62 25.51 -15.99
C VAL A 47 -21.55 24.47 -16.63
N VAL A 48 -21.32 23.20 -16.30
CA VAL A 48 -22.02 22.06 -16.92
C VAL A 48 -22.88 21.29 -15.93
N GLU A 49 -23.94 20.67 -16.43
CA GLU A 49 -24.67 19.62 -15.71
C GLU A 49 -24.26 18.24 -16.28
N PRO A 50 -23.58 17.39 -15.49
CA PRO A 50 -23.12 16.10 -15.97
C PRO A 50 -24.30 15.14 -16.20
N THR A 51 -24.33 14.47 -17.34
CA THR A 51 -25.34 13.44 -17.65
C THR A 51 -24.71 12.05 -17.55
N PRO A 52 -25.21 11.13 -16.69
CA PRO A 52 -24.67 9.78 -16.58
C PRO A 52 -24.62 9.04 -17.92
N VAL A 53 -23.53 8.32 -18.16
CA VAL A 53 -23.37 7.41 -19.31
C VAL A 53 -22.82 6.06 -18.84
N PRO A 54 -23.06 4.98 -19.60
CA PRO A 54 -22.39 3.70 -19.35
C PRO A 54 -20.86 3.83 -19.38
N THR A 55 -20.16 3.11 -18.50
CA THR A 55 -18.70 3.15 -18.38
C THR A 55 -17.98 2.59 -19.61
N ASP A 56 -18.59 1.64 -20.33
CA ASP A 56 -18.11 1.08 -21.60
C ASP A 56 -18.01 2.08 -22.76
N ARG A 57 -18.47 3.32 -22.56
CA ARG A 57 -18.29 4.44 -23.50
C ARG A 57 -16.89 5.03 -23.45
N LEU A 58 -16.18 4.85 -22.33
CA LEU A 58 -14.78 5.25 -22.19
C LEU A 58 -13.89 4.05 -22.45
N VAL A 59 -12.75 4.31 -23.08
CA VAL A 59 -11.70 3.28 -23.22
C VAL A 59 -10.98 3.06 -21.89
N ALA A 60 -10.97 4.06 -21.02
CA ALA A 60 -10.36 4.00 -19.70
C ALA A 60 -11.15 3.10 -18.73
N PRO A 61 -10.46 2.38 -17.81
CA PRO A 61 -11.14 1.62 -16.77
C PRO A 61 -11.69 2.58 -15.69
N VAL A 62 -13.01 2.73 -15.64
CA VAL A 62 -13.71 3.68 -14.74
C VAL A 62 -14.87 3.01 -14.01
N ASP A 63 -15.15 3.48 -12.80
CA ASP A 63 -16.25 2.97 -11.96
C ASP A 63 -17.58 3.65 -12.33
N SER A 64 -17.53 4.94 -12.67
CA SER A 64 -18.68 5.74 -13.10
C SER A 64 -18.25 6.73 -14.19
N ALA A 65 -19.20 7.10 -15.06
CA ALA A 65 -18.96 8.02 -16.16
C ALA A 65 -20.12 8.98 -16.42
N VAL A 66 -19.79 10.18 -16.89
CA VAL A 66 -20.73 11.22 -17.28
C VAL A 66 -20.33 11.86 -18.61
N ARG A 67 -21.31 12.37 -19.35
CA ARG A 67 -21.14 13.27 -20.48
C ARG A 67 -21.25 14.72 -20.00
N LEU A 68 -20.39 15.58 -20.53
CA LEU A 68 -20.43 17.03 -20.35
C LEU A 68 -20.08 17.76 -21.67
N SER A 69 -20.41 19.04 -21.75
CA SER A 69 -20.03 19.91 -22.86
C SER A 69 -19.35 21.16 -22.31
N ALA A 70 -18.03 21.23 -22.43
CA ALA A 70 -17.22 22.31 -21.89
C ALA A 70 -16.11 22.69 -22.88
N ASP A 71 -15.75 23.97 -22.86
CA ASP A 71 -14.67 24.53 -23.68
C ASP A 71 -13.34 24.32 -22.96
N ARG A 72 -13.40 24.35 -21.63
CA ARG A 72 -12.26 24.27 -20.72
C ARG A 72 -12.60 23.47 -19.47
N VAL A 73 -11.66 22.63 -19.04
CA VAL A 73 -11.70 21.88 -17.78
C VAL A 73 -10.45 22.22 -16.97
N GLU A 74 -10.63 22.59 -15.71
CA GLU A 74 -9.55 22.93 -14.78
C GLU A 74 -9.52 21.93 -13.63
N ALA A 75 -8.34 21.48 -13.25
CA ALA A 75 -8.11 20.63 -12.10
C ALA A 75 -6.93 21.16 -11.27
N ASP A 76 -6.87 20.75 -10.00
CA ASP A 76 -5.70 21.00 -9.15
C ASP A 76 -4.41 20.43 -9.81
N PRO A 77 -3.21 20.88 -9.38
CA PRO A 77 -1.95 20.33 -9.87
C PRO A 77 -1.91 18.82 -9.71
N ASN A 78 -1.88 18.11 -10.84
CA ASN A 78 -1.99 16.66 -10.91
C ASN A 78 -0.98 16.13 -11.93
N ILE A 79 -0.61 14.85 -11.81
CA ILE A 79 0.15 14.18 -12.86
C ILE A 79 -0.80 13.96 -14.04
N VAL A 80 -0.42 14.45 -15.22
CA VAL A 80 -1.23 14.36 -16.43
C VAL A 80 -0.55 13.48 -17.47
N MET A 81 -1.25 12.44 -17.91
CA MET A 81 -0.83 11.61 -19.04
C MET A 81 -1.84 11.75 -20.17
N LEU A 82 -1.33 11.93 -21.38
CA LEU A 82 -2.16 11.96 -22.58
C LEU A 82 -2.12 10.62 -23.29
N ARG A 83 -3.28 10.14 -23.73
CA ARG A 83 -3.47 8.88 -24.43
C ARG A 83 -4.30 9.03 -25.69
N ASP A 84 -4.17 8.10 -26.62
CA ASP A 84 -5.02 8.01 -27.80
C ASP A 84 -6.31 7.21 -27.57
N ASP A 85 -7.08 6.95 -28.63
CA ASP A 85 -8.32 6.16 -28.58
C ASP A 85 -8.11 4.65 -28.43
N SER A 86 -6.88 4.18 -28.58
CA SER A 86 -6.45 2.82 -28.25
C SER A 86 -5.88 2.71 -26.83
N PHE A 87 -5.91 3.82 -26.09
CA PHE A 87 -5.38 4.00 -24.74
C PHE A 87 -3.85 3.95 -24.64
N ASP A 88 -3.15 4.04 -25.77
CA ASP A 88 -1.69 4.08 -25.83
C ASP A 88 -1.18 5.46 -25.38
N MET A 89 -0.03 5.48 -24.70
CA MET A 89 0.54 6.71 -24.15
C MET A 89 1.10 7.58 -25.28
N ILE A 90 0.63 8.83 -25.37
CA ILE A 90 1.13 9.84 -26.32
C ILE A 90 2.16 10.73 -25.64
N ASP A 91 1.85 11.20 -24.42
CA ASP A 91 2.66 12.20 -23.73
C ASP A 91 2.51 12.09 -22.19
N HIS A 92 3.50 12.58 -21.47
CA HIS A 92 3.50 12.72 -20.01
C HIS A 92 3.92 14.14 -19.66
N LEU A 93 2.97 14.93 -19.17
CA LEU A 93 3.19 16.35 -18.91
C LEU A 93 3.64 16.54 -17.46
N THR A 94 4.79 17.20 -17.29
CA THR A 94 5.32 17.62 -15.99
C THR A 94 4.95 19.07 -15.70
N GLU A 95 5.02 19.50 -14.45
CA GLU A 95 4.77 20.88 -14.02
C GLU A 95 5.47 21.92 -14.91
N GLY A 96 4.77 23.01 -15.25
CA GLY A 96 5.28 24.08 -16.10
C GLY A 96 5.27 23.79 -17.61
N THR A 97 4.48 22.80 -18.04
CA THR A 97 4.39 22.39 -19.46
C THR A 97 3.10 22.87 -20.10
N GLU A 98 3.22 23.45 -21.30
CA GLU A 98 2.12 23.75 -22.23
C GLU A 98 2.30 23.00 -23.56
N ARG A 99 1.25 22.33 -24.02
CA ARG A 99 1.24 21.52 -25.25
C ARG A 99 -0.08 21.62 -25.99
N GLU A 100 0.02 21.72 -27.32
CA GLU A 100 -1.12 21.62 -28.24
C GLU A 100 -1.05 20.32 -29.04
N TYR A 101 -2.21 19.71 -29.24
CA TYR A 101 -2.38 18.48 -30.01
C TYR A 101 -3.36 18.71 -31.17
N PRO A 102 -3.10 18.11 -32.35
CA PRO A 102 -3.97 18.25 -33.52
C PRO A 102 -5.36 17.66 -33.27
N PRO A 103 -6.34 17.86 -34.18
CA PRO A 103 -7.63 17.19 -34.08
C PRO A 103 -7.47 15.67 -34.02
N GLY A 104 -8.01 15.04 -32.98
CA GLY A 104 -7.94 13.60 -32.75
C GLY A 104 -8.82 13.18 -31.58
N ARG A 105 -8.80 11.89 -31.27
CA ARG A 105 -9.45 11.36 -30.07
C ARG A 105 -8.41 11.12 -29.01
N TYR A 106 -8.67 11.68 -27.84
CA TYR A 106 -7.72 11.68 -26.74
C TYR A 106 -8.39 11.25 -25.45
N VAL A 107 -7.61 10.64 -24.57
CA VAL A 107 -7.96 10.44 -23.16
C VAL A 107 -6.90 11.12 -22.31
N VAL A 108 -7.32 12.11 -21.53
CA VAL A 108 -6.47 12.79 -20.54
C VAL A 108 -6.64 12.07 -19.20
N ASP A 109 -5.60 11.36 -18.75
CA ASP A 109 -5.53 10.74 -17.42
C ASP A 109 -5.03 11.80 -16.42
N VAL A 110 -5.94 12.23 -15.56
CA VAL A 110 -5.66 13.19 -14.48
C VAL A 110 -5.56 12.40 -13.18
N SER A 111 -4.34 12.31 -12.68
CA SER A 111 -4.01 11.51 -11.52
C SER A 111 -3.91 12.35 -10.25
N GLY A 112 -5.07 12.62 -9.64
CA GLY A 112 -5.18 13.35 -8.38
C GLY A 112 -5.60 12.49 -7.18
N PRO A 113 -6.33 13.06 -6.20
CA PRO A 113 -6.91 12.31 -5.08
C PRO A 113 -7.83 11.17 -5.52
N ILE A 114 -8.53 11.38 -6.65
CA ILE A 114 -9.38 10.41 -7.36
C ILE A 114 -8.79 10.23 -8.77
N LYS A 115 -8.81 9.02 -9.35
CA LYS A 115 -8.36 8.81 -10.73
C LYS A 115 -9.44 9.28 -11.68
N GLN A 116 -9.10 10.16 -12.62
CA GLN A 116 -10.05 10.75 -13.56
C GLN A 116 -9.55 10.63 -14.99
N TYR A 117 -10.47 10.44 -15.92
CA TYR A 117 -10.20 10.29 -17.33
C TYR A 117 -11.16 11.18 -18.13
N LEU A 118 -10.61 12.15 -18.85
CA LEU A 118 -11.38 13.01 -19.75
C LEU A 118 -11.14 12.57 -21.19
N GLN A 119 -12.15 11.94 -21.79
CA GLN A 119 -12.13 11.53 -23.19
C GLN A 119 -12.77 12.59 -24.08
N VAL A 120 -12.04 13.01 -25.10
CA VAL A 120 -12.40 14.15 -25.96
C VAL A 120 -12.18 13.82 -27.43
N ASP A 121 -12.97 14.40 -28.32
CA ASP A 121 -12.83 14.28 -29.78
C ASP A 121 -12.69 15.69 -30.38
N GLY A 122 -11.49 16.05 -30.82
CA GLY A 122 -11.20 17.38 -31.31
C GLY A 122 -9.76 17.81 -31.12
N ARG A 123 -9.53 19.12 -31.18
CA ARG A 123 -8.24 19.72 -30.80
C ARG A 123 -8.14 19.73 -29.29
N LEU A 124 -6.92 19.65 -28.78
CA LEU A 124 -6.66 19.60 -27.35
C LEU A 124 -5.45 20.48 -27.02
N SER A 125 -5.60 21.34 -26.03
CA SER A 125 -4.46 22.05 -25.40
C SER A 125 -4.42 21.70 -23.93
N ILE A 126 -3.22 21.46 -23.39
CA ILE A 126 -3.01 21.17 -21.97
C ILE A 126 -1.91 22.08 -21.44
N SER A 127 -2.19 22.77 -20.33
CA SER A 127 -1.23 23.54 -19.53
C SER A 127 -1.16 23.00 -18.10
N THR A 128 0.03 23.01 -17.50
CA THR A 128 0.34 22.48 -16.16
C THR A 128 1.13 23.47 -15.30
N ASP A 129 0.93 24.78 -15.51
CA ASP A 129 1.72 25.84 -14.85
C ASP A 129 1.31 26.09 -13.39
N GLU A 130 0.10 26.59 -13.13
CA GLU A 130 -0.42 26.83 -11.77
C GLU A 130 -1.42 25.74 -11.32
N GLY A 131 -1.84 24.90 -12.26
CA GLY A 131 -2.83 23.84 -12.16
C GLY A 131 -2.96 23.14 -13.51
N THR A 132 -3.81 22.13 -13.61
CA THR A 132 -4.05 21.46 -14.90
C THR A 132 -5.20 22.16 -15.62
N VAL A 133 -4.93 22.73 -16.78
CA VAL A 133 -5.94 23.34 -17.66
C VAL A 133 -6.01 22.56 -18.96
N ILE A 134 -7.21 22.08 -19.31
CA ILE A 134 -7.48 21.30 -20.51
C ILE A 134 -8.48 22.08 -21.37
N GLU A 135 -8.06 22.52 -22.55
CA GLU A 135 -8.92 23.21 -23.51
C GLU A 135 -9.31 22.28 -24.65
N VAL A 136 -10.62 22.13 -24.85
CA VAL A 136 -11.22 21.12 -25.73
C VAL A 136 -11.90 21.75 -26.96
N GLY A 137 -12.02 23.07 -26.98
CA GLY A 137 -12.66 23.87 -28.03
C GLY A 137 -14.16 24.09 -27.80
N ASP A 138 -14.70 25.14 -28.43
CA ASP A 138 -16.05 25.66 -28.20
C ASP A 138 -17.17 24.59 -28.27
N GLY A 139 -17.78 24.31 -27.13
CA GLY A 139 -18.93 23.44 -26.94
C GLY A 139 -18.66 21.96 -27.18
N ALA A 140 -17.41 21.53 -27.13
CA ALA A 140 -17.05 20.14 -27.41
C ALA A 140 -17.70 19.18 -26.39
N GLU A 141 -18.27 18.07 -26.89
CA GLU A 141 -18.73 16.98 -26.03
C GLU A 141 -17.52 16.20 -25.52
N ALA A 142 -17.47 16.00 -24.20
CA ALA A 142 -16.46 15.20 -23.53
C ALA A 142 -17.13 14.15 -22.63
N LEU A 143 -16.44 13.03 -22.43
CA LEU A 143 -16.80 12.03 -21.44
C LEU A 143 -15.81 12.11 -20.29
N LEU A 144 -16.32 12.32 -19.08
CA LEU A 144 -15.55 12.28 -17.85
C LEU A 144 -15.87 10.98 -17.14
N GLY A 145 -14.86 10.16 -16.90
CA GLY A 145 -14.96 8.98 -16.05
C GLY A 145 -14.04 9.11 -14.86
N ALA A 146 -14.42 8.47 -13.76
CA ALA A 146 -13.59 8.44 -12.57
C ALA A 146 -13.59 7.06 -11.93
N ARG A 147 -12.50 6.78 -11.21
CA ARG A 147 -12.24 5.51 -10.54
C ARG A 147 -11.68 5.75 -9.15
N SER A 148 -12.17 5.01 -8.18
CA SER A 148 -11.62 5.01 -6.84
C SER A 148 -10.22 4.42 -6.85
N LYS A 149 -9.32 4.92 -5.99
CA LYS A 149 -8.06 4.21 -5.74
C LYS A 149 -8.32 2.93 -4.94
N HIS A 150 -9.36 2.92 -4.10
CA HIS A 150 -9.77 1.79 -3.27
C HIS A 150 -8.61 1.27 -2.42
N ASN A 151 -7.98 2.17 -1.66
CA ASN A 151 -6.89 1.93 -0.73
C ASN A 151 -7.39 1.65 0.71
N ARG A 152 -8.71 1.52 0.92
CA ARG A 152 -9.31 1.15 2.20
C ARG A 152 -10.48 0.19 1.99
N PRO A 153 -10.85 -0.62 3.00
CA PRO A 153 -11.99 -1.52 2.86
C PRO A 153 -13.27 -0.78 2.48
N ALA A 154 -13.92 -1.21 1.39
CA ALA A 154 -15.24 -0.72 0.98
C ALA A 154 -16.40 -1.61 1.48
N THR A 155 -16.08 -2.78 2.01
CA THR A 155 -17.05 -3.78 2.48
C THR A 155 -16.53 -4.43 3.75
N GLU A 156 -17.42 -4.80 4.65
CA GLU A 156 -17.10 -5.52 5.88
C GLU A 156 -17.70 -6.93 5.80
N ILE A 157 -16.99 -7.91 6.35
CA ILE A 157 -17.45 -9.29 6.50
C ILE A 157 -17.22 -9.77 7.92
N THR A 158 -18.10 -10.66 8.38
CA THR A 158 -17.95 -11.35 9.66
C THR A 158 -17.80 -12.85 9.41
N VAL A 159 -16.78 -13.46 10.02
CA VAL A 159 -16.56 -14.91 9.92
C VAL A 159 -16.38 -15.56 11.30
N PRO A 160 -16.85 -16.81 11.49
CA PRO A 160 -16.58 -17.61 12.67
C PRO A 160 -15.07 -17.82 12.92
N PRO A 161 -14.62 -17.91 14.20
CA PRO A 161 -13.23 -18.22 14.57
C PRO A 161 -12.91 -19.70 14.33
N THR A 162 -13.03 -20.13 13.08
CA THR A 162 -12.84 -21.50 12.61
C THR A 162 -12.05 -21.47 11.32
N THR A 163 -11.34 -22.54 11.00
CA THR A 163 -10.55 -22.61 9.76
C THR A 163 -11.42 -22.53 8.50
N ASP A 164 -12.67 -23.03 8.56
CA ASP A 164 -13.66 -22.79 7.51
C ASP A 164 -14.01 -21.29 7.38
N GLY A 165 -14.19 -20.58 8.49
CA GLY A 165 -14.39 -19.13 8.51
C GLY A 165 -13.21 -18.36 7.92
N LEU A 166 -11.97 -18.76 8.26
CA LEU A 166 -10.75 -18.17 7.70
C LEU A 166 -10.65 -18.37 6.19
N VAL A 167 -10.92 -19.58 5.71
CA VAL A 167 -10.94 -19.88 4.27
C VAL A 167 -12.00 -19.05 3.56
N ARG A 168 -13.19 -18.91 4.17
CA ARG A 168 -14.25 -18.04 3.63
C ARG A 168 -13.80 -16.58 3.56
N ALA A 169 -13.14 -16.05 4.59
CA ALA A 169 -12.64 -14.67 4.57
C ALA A 169 -11.61 -14.46 3.45
N VAL A 170 -10.55 -15.27 3.41
CA VAL A 170 -9.47 -15.12 2.41
C VAL A 170 -10.01 -15.28 0.98
N SER A 171 -10.98 -16.17 0.76
CA SER A 171 -11.60 -16.36 -0.55
C SER A 171 -12.35 -15.14 -1.07
N THR A 172 -12.70 -14.17 -0.21
CA THR A 172 -13.36 -12.91 -0.63
C THR A 172 -12.38 -11.84 -1.08
N PHE A 173 -11.10 -11.93 -0.70
CA PHE A 173 -10.15 -10.83 -0.88
C PHE A 173 -9.94 -10.47 -2.35
N GLY A 174 -9.93 -11.46 -3.24
CA GLY A 174 -9.76 -11.26 -4.68
C GLY A 174 -10.85 -10.40 -5.32
N ALA A 175 -12.04 -10.27 -4.71
CA ALA A 175 -13.12 -9.43 -5.22
C ALA A 175 -12.77 -7.92 -5.27
N ALA A 176 -11.70 -7.51 -4.57
CA ALA A 176 -11.19 -6.14 -4.62
C ALA A 176 -10.34 -5.85 -5.88
N LEU A 177 -9.85 -6.90 -6.57
CA LEU A 177 -9.07 -6.74 -7.80
C LEU A 177 -9.92 -6.08 -8.87
N LYS A 178 -9.35 -5.07 -9.55
CA LYS A 178 -10.03 -4.36 -10.64
C LYS A 178 -9.69 -4.91 -12.01
N MET A 179 -8.59 -5.66 -12.10
CA MET A 179 -8.10 -6.26 -13.33
C MET A 179 -7.70 -7.71 -13.05
N THR A 180 -7.93 -8.58 -14.04
CA THR A 180 -7.42 -9.96 -14.06
C THR A 180 -6.20 -10.11 -14.97
N THR A 181 -5.82 -9.06 -15.72
CA THR A 181 -4.60 -8.96 -16.54
C THR A 181 -3.37 -8.61 -15.68
N PRO A 182 -2.13 -8.66 -16.22
CA PRO A 182 -0.94 -8.20 -15.51
C PRO A 182 -1.01 -6.75 -14.97
N ASP A 183 -1.93 -5.90 -15.46
CA ASP A 183 -2.15 -4.55 -14.94
C ASP A 183 -2.51 -4.53 -13.45
N ARG A 184 -3.00 -5.64 -12.87
CA ARG A 184 -3.28 -5.75 -11.42
C ARG A 184 -2.05 -5.52 -10.54
N SER A 185 -0.84 -5.69 -11.08
CA SER A 185 0.39 -5.37 -10.37
C SER A 185 0.53 -3.86 -10.11
N TRP A 186 -0.24 -2.99 -10.76
CA TRP A 186 -0.35 -1.58 -10.36
C TRP A 186 -1.13 -1.45 -9.04
N PRO A 187 -0.63 -0.72 -8.03
CA PRO A 187 -1.35 -0.56 -6.76
C PRO A 187 -2.80 -0.12 -6.90
N GLY A 188 -3.08 0.85 -7.79
CA GLY A 188 -4.44 1.33 -8.02
C GLY A 188 -5.40 0.31 -8.65
N HIS A 189 -4.90 -0.81 -9.19
CA HIS A 189 -5.69 -1.84 -9.89
C HIS A 189 -5.98 -3.09 -9.06
N ARG A 190 -5.46 -3.20 -7.84
CA ARG A 190 -5.73 -4.34 -6.96
C ARG A 190 -6.74 -4.08 -5.83
N GLY A 191 -7.07 -2.82 -5.55
CA GLY A 191 -8.07 -2.46 -4.53
C GLY A 191 -7.66 -2.91 -3.12
N HIS A 192 -8.52 -2.69 -2.13
CA HIS A 192 -8.28 -3.12 -0.75
C HIS A 192 -9.26 -4.25 -0.43
N PRO A 193 -8.82 -5.39 0.15
CA PRO A 193 -9.72 -6.45 0.56
C PRO A 193 -10.79 -5.98 1.57
N PRO A 194 -11.93 -6.68 1.67
CA PRO A 194 -12.96 -6.36 2.65
C PRO A 194 -12.40 -6.46 4.08
N ALA A 195 -12.92 -5.60 4.96
CA ALA A 195 -12.56 -5.61 6.37
C ALA A 195 -13.12 -6.90 7.00
N VAL A 196 -12.30 -7.57 7.80
CA VAL A 196 -12.67 -8.81 8.47
C VAL A 196 -12.93 -8.53 9.94
N THR A 197 -14.05 -9.06 10.42
CA THR A 197 -14.36 -9.17 11.84
C THR A 197 -14.51 -10.65 12.17
N VAL A 198 -13.84 -11.10 13.24
CA VAL A 198 -13.98 -12.47 13.74
C VAL A 198 -15.07 -12.47 14.81
N GLY A 199 -16.15 -13.21 14.56
CA GLY A 199 -17.32 -13.24 15.44
C GLY A 199 -18.15 -14.50 15.26
N ASP A 200 -19.17 -14.71 16.08
CA ASP A 200 -19.90 -16.00 16.10
C ASP A 200 -20.80 -16.25 14.87
N GLU A 201 -21.17 -15.19 14.13
CA GLU A 201 -22.08 -15.26 13.00
C GLU A 201 -21.33 -15.10 11.67
N LEU A 202 -21.70 -15.90 10.67
CA LEU A 202 -21.20 -15.74 9.30
C LEU A 202 -22.04 -14.70 8.57
N ASP A 203 -21.43 -13.58 8.20
CA ASP A 203 -22.03 -12.53 7.39
C ASP A 203 -21.07 -12.14 6.26
N VAL A 204 -21.40 -12.55 5.05
CA VAL A 204 -20.61 -12.28 3.84
C VAL A 204 -21.59 -11.84 2.74
N PRO A 205 -21.52 -10.59 2.28
CA PRO A 205 -22.36 -10.10 1.19
C PRO A 205 -22.28 -10.97 -0.06
N GLN A 206 -23.38 -11.05 -0.80
CA GLN A 206 -23.39 -11.74 -2.09
C GLN A 206 -22.49 -10.99 -3.09
N GLY A 207 -21.77 -11.72 -3.95
CA GLY A 207 -20.93 -11.13 -5.00
C GLY A 207 -19.45 -11.02 -4.66
N LEU A 208 -19.03 -11.26 -3.42
CA LEU A 208 -17.61 -11.36 -3.04
C LEU A 208 -17.03 -12.72 -3.45
N ALA A 209 -16.84 -12.91 -4.75
CA ALA A 209 -16.26 -14.12 -5.35
C ALA A 209 -14.85 -13.85 -5.89
N PRO A 210 -13.97 -14.87 -5.92
CA PRO A 210 -12.67 -14.76 -6.58
C PRO A 210 -12.86 -14.51 -8.08
N PRO A 211 -12.14 -13.57 -8.70
CA PRO A 211 -12.30 -13.24 -10.12
C PRO A 211 -11.66 -14.27 -11.07
N CYS A 212 -10.79 -15.15 -10.55
CA CYS A 212 -10.13 -16.23 -11.30
C CYS A 212 -10.40 -17.60 -10.62
N PRO A 213 -11.66 -18.05 -10.52
CA PRO A 213 -12.01 -19.33 -9.84
C PRO A 213 -11.37 -20.56 -10.49
N GLU A 214 -10.92 -20.44 -11.75
CA GLU A 214 -10.16 -21.46 -12.46
C GLU A 214 -8.76 -21.70 -11.89
N VAL A 215 -8.23 -20.79 -11.06
CA VAL A 215 -7.00 -20.95 -10.29
C VAL A 215 -7.39 -21.26 -8.85
N GLN A 216 -6.95 -22.42 -8.36
CA GLN A 216 -7.24 -22.88 -7.00
C GLN A 216 -5.96 -23.03 -6.20
N VAL A 217 -5.93 -22.50 -4.98
CA VAL A 217 -4.86 -22.73 -4.01
C VAL A 217 -5.40 -23.70 -2.96
N LEU A 218 -4.82 -24.89 -2.90
CA LEU A 218 -5.25 -25.97 -2.01
C LEU A 218 -4.31 -26.02 -0.82
N VAL A 219 -4.85 -25.94 0.40
CA VAL A 219 -4.07 -26.03 1.64
C VAL A 219 -4.79 -26.81 2.74
N PRO A 220 -4.06 -27.44 3.69
CA PRO A 220 -4.67 -27.95 4.91
C PRO A 220 -5.44 -26.85 5.65
N PRO A 221 -6.63 -27.16 6.23
CA PRO A 221 -7.44 -26.19 6.94
C PRO A 221 -6.86 -25.91 8.33
N GLU A 222 -5.68 -25.30 8.38
CA GLU A 222 -4.96 -24.87 9.58
C GLU A 222 -4.38 -23.47 9.35
N GLU A 223 -4.36 -22.63 10.38
CA GLU A 223 -3.92 -21.23 10.34
C GLU A 223 -2.52 -21.08 9.75
N ARG A 224 -1.60 -21.99 10.11
CA ARG A 224 -0.22 -22.03 9.60
C ARG A 224 -0.09 -22.23 8.09
N TYR A 225 -1.15 -22.69 7.42
CA TYR A 225 -1.17 -22.76 5.96
C TYR A 225 -2.03 -21.68 5.33
N ILE A 226 -3.15 -21.31 5.97
CA ILE A 226 -4.10 -20.32 5.45
C ILE A 226 -3.49 -18.91 5.46
N TYR A 227 -2.79 -18.52 6.53
CA TYR A 227 -2.22 -17.17 6.65
C TYR A 227 -1.12 -16.90 5.63
N PRO A 228 -0.10 -17.77 5.46
CA PRO A 228 0.95 -17.50 4.49
C PRO A 228 0.46 -17.38 3.05
N VAL A 229 -0.57 -18.15 2.65
CA VAL A 229 -1.10 -18.09 1.28
C VAL A 229 -2.07 -16.95 1.03
N ALA A 230 -2.54 -16.23 2.07
CA ALA A 230 -3.56 -15.20 1.88
C ALA A 230 -3.14 -14.08 0.89
N PRO A 231 -1.91 -13.54 0.92
CA PRO A 231 -1.44 -12.57 -0.07
C PRO A 231 -1.37 -13.15 -1.49
N LEU A 232 -0.93 -14.42 -1.61
CA LEU A 232 -0.86 -15.12 -2.89
C LEU A 232 -2.24 -15.39 -3.49
N VAL A 233 -3.19 -15.88 -2.69
CA VAL A 233 -4.57 -16.13 -3.10
C VAL A 233 -5.22 -14.85 -3.61
N TYR A 234 -5.10 -13.77 -2.82
CA TYR A 234 -5.59 -12.46 -3.21
C TYR A 234 -4.97 -11.98 -4.52
N TYR A 235 -3.65 -12.00 -4.63
CA TYR A 235 -2.95 -11.48 -5.80
C TYR A 235 -3.32 -12.25 -7.07
N LEU A 236 -3.42 -13.59 -6.96
CA LEU A 236 -3.84 -14.44 -8.07
C LEU A 236 -5.33 -14.26 -8.43
N GLY A 237 -6.14 -13.73 -7.52
CA GLY A 237 -7.60 -13.73 -7.64
C GLY A 237 -8.18 -15.15 -7.56
N ALA A 238 -7.47 -16.05 -6.88
CA ALA A 238 -7.73 -17.48 -6.86
C ALA A 238 -8.77 -17.88 -5.81
N GLU A 239 -9.34 -19.08 -5.96
CA GLU A 239 -10.15 -19.71 -4.92
C GLU A 239 -9.24 -20.44 -3.91
N LEU A 240 -9.43 -20.19 -2.61
CA LEU A 240 -8.77 -20.96 -1.55
C LEU A 240 -9.62 -22.18 -1.19
N VAL A 241 -9.06 -23.37 -1.39
CA VAL A 241 -9.77 -24.65 -1.23
C VAL A 241 -9.17 -25.47 -0.08
N PRO A 242 -9.95 -25.81 0.96
CA PRO A 242 -9.48 -26.70 2.02
C PRO A 242 -9.15 -28.09 1.47
N HIS A 243 -7.94 -28.58 1.76
CA HIS A 243 -7.45 -29.85 1.23
C HIS A 243 -6.57 -30.58 2.24
N ARG A 244 -6.81 -31.88 2.47
CA ARG A 244 -6.06 -32.69 3.45
C ARG A 244 -4.72 -33.24 2.94
N GLY A 245 -4.35 -32.95 1.70
CA GLY A 245 -3.06 -33.33 1.12
C GLY A 245 -2.03 -32.19 1.16
N PRO A 246 -0.90 -32.33 0.45
CA PRO A 246 0.12 -31.31 0.42
C PRO A 246 -0.42 -30.00 -0.21
N PRO A 247 0.04 -28.83 0.29
CA PRO A 247 -0.26 -27.54 -0.31
C PRO A 247 0.14 -27.46 -1.79
N GLN A 248 -0.74 -26.95 -2.64
CA GLN A 248 -0.50 -26.86 -4.09
C GLN A 248 -1.38 -25.82 -4.76
N ILE A 249 -0.96 -25.35 -5.93
CA ILE A 249 -1.80 -24.59 -6.86
C ILE A 249 -2.29 -25.54 -7.95
N ARG A 250 -3.57 -25.40 -8.34
CA ARG A 250 -4.17 -26.12 -9.46
C ARG A 250 -4.86 -25.17 -10.41
N THR A 251 -4.91 -25.56 -11.67
CA THR A 251 -5.79 -24.92 -12.65
C THR A 251 -6.78 -25.91 -13.26
N ASP A 252 -7.92 -25.41 -13.73
CA ASP A 252 -8.90 -26.21 -14.48
C ASP A 252 -8.34 -26.78 -15.81
N ALA A 253 -7.27 -26.17 -16.34
CA ALA A 253 -6.49 -26.64 -17.48
C ALA A 253 -5.57 -27.83 -17.15
N GLY A 254 -5.53 -28.28 -15.89
CA GLY A 254 -4.78 -29.46 -15.44
C GLY A 254 -3.33 -29.19 -15.04
N PHE A 255 -2.96 -27.93 -14.82
CA PHE A 255 -1.66 -27.58 -14.23
C PHE A 255 -1.69 -27.83 -12.72
N GLU A 256 -0.61 -28.38 -12.18
CA GLU A 256 -0.40 -28.58 -10.75
C GLU A 256 0.99 -28.03 -10.38
N TYR A 257 1.07 -27.29 -9.28
CA TYR A 257 2.31 -26.76 -8.74
C TYR A 257 2.38 -26.96 -7.24
N ASP A 258 3.35 -27.74 -6.78
CA ASP A 258 3.55 -28.00 -5.36
C ASP A 258 4.00 -26.73 -4.65
N LEU A 259 3.32 -26.36 -3.56
CA LEU A 259 3.71 -25.27 -2.66
C LEU A 259 4.50 -25.76 -1.46
N GLN A 260 4.71 -27.07 -1.33
CA GLN A 260 5.54 -27.65 -0.30
C GLN A 260 6.42 -28.73 -0.91
N ARG A 261 7.74 -28.50 -0.93
CA ARG A 261 8.74 -29.49 -1.31
C ARG A 261 9.49 -29.98 -0.08
N SER A 262 10.18 -31.11 -0.20
CA SER A 262 10.92 -31.71 0.92
C SER A 262 12.19 -30.95 1.31
N ASP A 263 12.69 -30.11 0.41
CA ASP A 263 13.96 -29.37 0.52
C ASP A 263 13.77 -27.86 0.75
N GLU A 264 12.52 -27.40 0.92
CA GLU A 264 12.18 -25.99 1.08
C GLU A 264 10.98 -25.83 2.02
N GLU A 265 11.07 -24.87 2.93
CA GLU A 265 9.98 -24.52 3.84
C GLU A 265 8.76 -23.99 3.07
N PHE A 266 7.57 -24.35 3.55
CA PHE A 266 6.31 -23.98 2.90
C PHE A 266 6.16 -22.45 2.75
N GLU A 267 6.42 -21.69 3.82
CA GLU A 267 6.26 -20.24 3.82
C GLU A 267 7.24 -19.55 2.86
N THR A 268 8.50 -19.97 2.83
CA THR A 268 9.51 -19.51 1.88
C THR A 268 9.09 -19.77 0.43
N ARG A 269 8.51 -20.95 0.18
CA ARG A 269 8.04 -21.31 -1.17
C ARG A 269 6.84 -20.47 -1.61
N VAL A 270 5.91 -20.18 -0.69
CA VAL A 270 4.77 -19.28 -0.94
C VAL A 270 5.25 -17.84 -1.21
N GLU A 271 6.19 -17.35 -0.41
CA GLU A 271 6.84 -16.05 -0.60
C GLU A 271 7.48 -15.95 -1.99
N ARG A 272 8.33 -16.90 -2.37
CA ARG A 272 8.98 -16.93 -3.68
C ARG A 272 7.97 -16.96 -4.82
N THR A 273 6.89 -17.74 -4.66
CA THR A 273 5.81 -17.82 -5.64
C THR A 273 5.11 -16.47 -5.82
N LEU A 274 4.78 -15.77 -4.73
CA LEU A 274 4.18 -14.44 -4.78
C LEU A 274 5.13 -13.44 -5.47
N LYS A 275 6.38 -13.38 -5.02
CA LYS A 275 7.41 -12.49 -5.56
C LYS A 275 7.62 -12.72 -7.06
N GLN A 276 7.73 -13.99 -7.48
CA GLN A 276 7.90 -14.38 -8.88
C GLN A 276 6.72 -13.96 -9.75
N VAL A 277 5.50 -14.26 -9.34
CA VAL A 277 4.31 -13.90 -10.13
C VAL A 277 4.18 -12.37 -10.22
N LEU A 278 4.35 -11.64 -9.11
CA LEU A 278 4.29 -10.17 -9.13
C LEU A 278 5.38 -9.56 -10.02
N PHE A 279 6.63 -10.02 -9.88
CA PHE A 279 7.77 -9.53 -10.67
C PHE A 279 7.56 -9.74 -12.18
N LEU A 280 7.16 -10.95 -12.57
CA LEU A 280 6.91 -11.27 -13.97
C LEU A 280 5.71 -10.49 -14.52
N GLU A 281 4.65 -10.29 -13.72
CA GLU A 281 3.53 -9.43 -14.13
C GLU A 281 3.94 -7.95 -14.24
N CYS A 282 4.81 -7.44 -13.39
CA CYS A 282 5.40 -6.10 -13.56
C CYS A 282 6.16 -5.98 -14.89
N CYS A 283 6.92 -7.01 -15.26
CA CYS A 283 7.61 -7.06 -16.56
C CYS A 283 6.63 -7.07 -17.73
N LEU A 284 5.58 -7.91 -17.68
CA LEU A 284 4.57 -8.02 -18.74
C LEU A 284 3.67 -6.78 -18.85
N ARG A 285 3.40 -6.10 -17.73
CA ARG A 285 2.50 -4.93 -17.68
C ARG A 285 2.93 -3.76 -18.56
N SER A 286 4.20 -3.72 -18.96
CA SER A 286 4.68 -2.75 -19.93
C SER A 286 4.07 -2.92 -21.34
N GLU A 287 3.44 -4.06 -21.63
CA GLU A 287 2.59 -4.27 -22.82
C GLU A 287 1.17 -3.71 -22.64
N GLY A 288 0.80 -3.34 -21.41
CA GLY A 288 -0.55 -2.95 -21.00
C GLY A 288 -0.80 -1.46 -20.97
N LEU A 289 -1.50 -0.99 -19.93
CA LEU A 289 -2.04 0.37 -19.86
C LEU A 289 -0.96 1.44 -19.70
N ILE A 290 0.24 1.12 -19.24
CA ILE A 290 1.27 2.13 -18.98
C ILE A 290 2.60 1.62 -19.52
N GLU A 291 3.06 2.26 -20.59
CA GLU A 291 4.38 2.01 -21.17
C GLU A 291 5.44 2.79 -20.37
N LEU A 292 5.92 2.17 -19.30
CA LEU A 292 7.07 2.66 -18.54
C LEU A 292 8.28 1.74 -18.80
N PRO A 293 9.43 2.30 -19.19
CA PRO A 293 10.64 1.51 -19.32
C PRO A 293 11.05 1.02 -17.94
N LEU A 294 11.12 -0.30 -17.78
CA LEU A 294 11.61 -0.96 -16.56
C LEU A 294 13.00 -1.55 -16.84
N HIS A 295 13.96 -1.23 -15.97
CA HIS A 295 15.31 -1.75 -16.08
C HIS A 295 15.31 -3.27 -15.95
N GLU A 296 14.60 -3.79 -14.95
CA GLU A 296 14.50 -5.19 -14.58
C GLU A 296 13.94 -6.01 -15.74
N ARG A 297 12.89 -5.53 -16.42
CA ARG A 297 12.34 -6.15 -17.64
C ARG A 297 13.44 -6.37 -18.69
N SER A 298 14.26 -5.34 -18.91
CA SER A 298 15.32 -5.39 -19.91
C SER A 298 16.45 -6.33 -19.48
N ALA A 299 16.75 -6.40 -18.19
CA ALA A 299 17.80 -7.24 -17.62
C ALA A 299 17.48 -8.74 -17.75
N VAL A 300 16.22 -9.15 -17.59
CA VAL A 300 15.81 -10.56 -17.65
C VAL A 300 15.29 -11.01 -19.02
N ALA A 301 15.13 -10.10 -19.99
CA ALA A 301 14.42 -10.37 -21.24
C ALA A 301 14.99 -11.54 -22.05
N GLU A 302 16.31 -11.74 -22.05
CA GLU A 302 16.97 -12.82 -22.81
C GLU A 302 16.84 -14.19 -22.16
N ASP A 303 16.62 -14.22 -20.84
CA ASP A 303 16.56 -15.45 -20.03
C ASP A 303 15.14 -15.97 -19.84
N LEU A 304 14.12 -15.15 -20.11
CA LEU A 304 12.72 -15.54 -19.96
C LEU A 304 12.23 -16.33 -21.20
N PRO A 305 11.71 -17.55 -21.04
CA PRO A 305 11.27 -18.41 -22.15
C PRO A 305 9.91 -18.01 -22.75
N MET A 306 9.43 -16.79 -22.46
CA MET A 306 8.06 -16.38 -22.75
C MET A 306 7.97 -15.06 -23.52
N ASN A 307 6.96 -14.97 -24.39
CA ASN A 307 6.66 -13.75 -25.14
C ASN A 307 5.63 -12.91 -24.37
N SER A 308 6.06 -11.75 -23.86
CA SER A 308 5.21 -10.85 -23.05
C SER A 308 3.93 -10.42 -23.77
N ALA A 309 4.02 -10.07 -25.07
CA ALA A 309 2.88 -9.58 -25.84
C ALA A 309 1.84 -10.68 -26.11
N GLU A 310 2.28 -11.94 -26.25
CA GLU A 310 1.37 -13.07 -26.45
C GLU A 310 0.70 -13.50 -25.14
N LEU A 311 1.39 -13.35 -24.01
CA LEU A 311 0.88 -13.73 -22.69
C LEU A 311 -0.01 -12.67 -22.04
N PHE A 312 0.16 -11.39 -22.34
CA PHE A 312 -0.49 -10.31 -21.61
C PHE A 312 -2.01 -10.47 -21.49
N ASP A 313 -2.69 -10.76 -22.62
CA ASP A 313 -4.15 -10.95 -22.69
C ASP A 313 -4.60 -12.39 -22.41
N GLN A 314 -3.69 -13.30 -22.04
CA GLN A 314 -4.06 -14.68 -21.72
C GLN A 314 -4.72 -14.76 -20.33
N PRO A 315 -5.65 -15.71 -20.12
CA PRO A 315 -6.30 -15.84 -18.83
C PRO A 315 -5.35 -16.45 -17.79
N ALA A 316 -5.63 -16.27 -16.49
CA ALA A 316 -4.68 -16.54 -15.41
C ALA A 316 -4.18 -17.99 -15.38
N GLN A 317 -5.04 -18.96 -15.67
CA GLN A 317 -4.72 -20.39 -15.78
C GLN A 317 -3.73 -20.74 -16.90
N VAL A 318 -3.54 -19.86 -17.89
CA VAL A 318 -2.54 -20.01 -18.97
C VAL A 318 -1.26 -19.26 -18.64
N ARG A 319 -1.36 -18.06 -18.04
CA ARG A 319 -0.19 -17.25 -17.66
C ARG A 319 0.60 -17.87 -16.51
N LEU A 320 -0.09 -18.37 -15.49
CA LEU A 320 0.54 -18.90 -14.27
C LEU A 320 1.50 -20.09 -14.53
N PRO A 321 1.15 -21.10 -15.35
CA PRO A 321 2.11 -22.14 -15.74
C PRO A 321 3.37 -21.60 -16.43
N ALA A 322 3.24 -20.57 -17.28
CA ALA A 322 4.40 -19.96 -17.93
C ALA A 322 5.32 -19.29 -16.90
N TYR A 323 4.73 -18.55 -15.95
CA TYR A 323 5.50 -17.91 -14.88
C TYR A 323 6.23 -18.90 -14.00
N LEU A 324 5.55 -19.95 -13.54
CA LEU A 324 6.09 -20.95 -12.62
C LEU A 324 6.97 -22.01 -13.31
N SER A 325 7.12 -21.92 -14.63
CA SER A 325 8.12 -22.68 -15.39
C SER A 325 9.51 -22.01 -15.41
N VAL A 326 9.59 -20.73 -15.02
CA VAL A 326 10.85 -20.02 -14.86
C VAL A 326 11.48 -20.43 -13.53
N GLU A 327 12.75 -20.83 -13.55
CA GLU A 327 13.51 -21.10 -12.33
C GLU A 327 13.65 -19.79 -11.52
N TYR A 328 13.34 -19.84 -10.23
CA TYR A 328 13.30 -18.63 -9.39
C TYR A 328 14.64 -17.90 -9.37
N GLU A 329 15.74 -18.65 -9.42
CA GLU A 329 17.13 -18.19 -9.42
C GLU A 329 17.46 -17.32 -10.64
N THR A 330 16.73 -17.48 -11.75
CA THR A 330 16.89 -16.63 -12.95
C THR A 330 16.46 -15.20 -12.66
N ILE A 331 15.43 -14.99 -11.83
CA ILE A 331 14.87 -13.68 -11.55
C ILE A 331 15.26 -13.13 -10.18
N ALA A 332 15.64 -13.99 -9.23
CA ALA A 332 15.92 -13.62 -7.85
C ALA A 332 16.87 -12.42 -7.69
N PRO A 333 17.97 -12.27 -8.46
CA PRO A 333 18.86 -11.11 -8.35
C PRO A 333 18.25 -9.77 -8.78
N HIS A 334 17.09 -9.80 -9.44
CA HIS A 334 16.39 -8.64 -9.96
C HIS A 334 15.11 -8.30 -9.18
N ILE A 335 14.70 -9.18 -8.25
CA ILE A 335 13.57 -8.91 -7.37
C ILE A 335 14.02 -7.90 -6.31
N PRO A 336 13.31 -6.77 -6.14
CA PRO A 336 13.66 -5.78 -5.12
C PRO A 336 13.41 -6.34 -3.72
N ASP A 337 14.10 -5.76 -2.73
CA ASP A 337 13.81 -6.00 -1.31
C ASP A 337 12.32 -5.78 -1.04
N TRP A 338 11.72 -6.68 -0.26
CA TRP A 338 10.29 -6.64 -0.04
C TRP A 338 9.93 -5.60 1.01
N GLU A 339 8.79 -4.93 0.86
CA GLU A 339 8.44 -3.84 1.78
C GLU A 339 8.18 -4.34 3.20
N LEU A 340 7.42 -5.44 3.34
CA LEU A 340 6.86 -5.87 4.62
C LEU A 340 6.84 -7.40 4.78
N ALA A 341 7.42 -7.90 5.88
CA ALA A 341 7.19 -9.24 6.40
C ALA A 341 6.34 -9.17 7.69
N ALA A 342 5.31 -10.00 7.78
CA ALA A 342 4.38 -10.03 8.88
C ALA A 342 4.32 -11.42 9.51
N HIS A 343 4.72 -11.49 10.78
CA HIS A 343 4.63 -12.70 11.60
C HIS A 343 3.33 -12.67 12.40
N LEU A 344 2.52 -13.71 12.23
CA LEU A 344 1.23 -13.84 12.88
C LEU A 344 1.22 -15.06 13.80
N ALA A 345 0.71 -14.89 15.01
CA ALA A 345 0.36 -16.04 15.84
C ALA A 345 -0.73 -16.89 15.14
N PRO A 346 -0.66 -18.23 15.18
CA PRO A 346 -1.63 -19.10 14.51
C PRO A 346 -2.95 -19.18 15.32
N ARG A 347 -3.66 -18.05 15.40
CA ARG A 347 -4.95 -17.91 16.08
C ARG A 347 -5.96 -17.20 15.18
N PRO A 348 -7.25 -17.59 15.19
CA PRO A 348 -8.25 -17.03 14.28
C PRO A 348 -8.40 -15.51 14.32
N GLU A 349 -8.17 -14.87 15.48
CA GLU A 349 -8.33 -13.42 15.64
C GLU A 349 -7.33 -12.62 14.78
N GLN A 350 -6.21 -13.23 14.38
CA GLN A 350 -5.25 -12.57 13.47
C GLN A 350 -5.83 -12.33 12.08
N ALA A 351 -6.94 -12.99 11.72
CA ALA A 351 -7.60 -12.80 10.43
C ALA A 351 -8.07 -11.36 10.19
N GLU A 352 -8.34 -10.60 11.26
CA GLU A 352 -8.74 -9.19 11.16
C GLU A 352 -7.61 -8.28 10.62
N LEU A 353 -6.35 -8.71 10.70
CA LEU A 353 -5.21 -8.00 10.14
C LEU A 353 -4.94 -8.32 8.68
N LEU A 354 -5.36 -9.50 8.20
CA LEU A 354 -5.04 -9.97 6.85
C LEU A 354 -5.44 -9.00 5.74
N PRO A 355 -6.61 -8.32 5.76
CA PRO A 355 -6.98 -7.36 4.72
C PRO A 355 -5.92 -6.28 4.49
N HIS A 356 -5.29 -5.80 5.56
CA HIS A 356 -4.26 -4.77 5.51
C HIS A 356 -2.93 -5.32 4.99
N LEU A 357 -2.50 -6.46 5.52
CA LEU A 357 -1.25 -7.12 5.12
C LEU A 357 -1.29 -7.55 3.66
N VAL A 358 -2.43 -8.09 3.22
CA VAL A 358 -2.67 -8.53 1.85
C VAL A 358 -2.74 -7.36 0.87
N ASN A 359 -3.33 -6.22 1.28
CA ASN A 359 -3.33 -5.00 0.46
C ASN A 359 -1.90 -4.51 0.14
N ASP A 360 -1.02 -4.59 1.14
CA ASP A 360 0.39 -4.22 1.03
C ASP A 360 1.25 -5.36 0.41
N LEU A 361 0.61 -6.49 0.03
CA LEU A 361 1.26 -7.71 -0.46
C LEU A 361 2.37 -8.22 0.47
N ALA A 362 2.21 -8.04 1.78
CA ALA A 362 3.17 -8.48 2.78
C ALA A 362 3.47 -9.98 2.65
N VAL A 363 4.70 -10.38 2.93
CA VAL A 363 5.02 -11.79 3.18
C VAL A 363 4.44 -12.15 4.55
N VAL A 364 3.52 -13.12 4.60
CA VAL A 364 2.90 -13.54 5.85
C VAL A 364 3.54 -14.86 6.31
N ARG A 365 4.02 -14.87 7.55
CA ARG A 365 4.63 -16.03 8.21
C ARG A 365 3.89 -16.34 9.51
N THR A 366 3.95 -17.59 9.94
CA THR A 366 3.34 -18.04 11.19
C THR A 366 4.39 -18.56 12.14
N THR A 367 4.55 -17.90 13.28
CA THR A 367 5.45 -18.39 14.32
C THR A 367 4.73 -19.44 15.15
N THR A 368 5.30 -20.64 15.22
CA THR A 368 4.78 -21.67 16.11
C THR A 368 5.05 -21.25 17.55
N GLY A 369 4.00 -21.03 18.33
CA GLY A 369 4.07 -20.59 19.74
C GLY A 369 4.78 -21.53 20.72
N ASP A 370 5.40 -22.62 20.23
CA ASP A 370 6.26 -23.53 21.01
C ASP A 370 7.76 -23.27 20.77
N GLU A 371 8.12 -22.43 19.78
CA GLU A 371 9.48 -21.95 19.52
C GLU A 371 9.68 -20.50 19.99
N GLY A 372 8.88 -20.07 20.98
CA GLY A 372 9.31 -19.05 21.93
C GLY A 372 10.41 -19.65 22.82
N GLY A 373 11.56 -19.96 22.22
CA GLY A 373 12.77 -20.26 22.96
C GLY A 373 13.00 -19.11 23.91
N GLY A 374 12.91 -19.38 25.23
CA GLY A 374 13.27 -18.39 26.23
C GLY A 374 14.63 -17.82 25.85
N VAL A 375 14.69 -16.51 25.69
CA VAL A 375 15.91 -15.81 25.27
C VAL A 375 17.01 -16.20 26.25
N ASP A 376 18.08 -16.84 25.78
CA ASP A 376 19.28 -16.98 26.59
C ASP A 376 19.86 -15.56 26.74
N PRO A 377 19.96 -15.01 27.97
CA PRO A 377 20.44 -13.64 28.18
C PRO A 377 21.82 -13.37 27.57
N THR A 378 22.56 -14.43 27.22
CA THR A 378 23.89 -14.36 26.64
C THR A 378 23.92 -14.14 25.11
N GLU A 379 22.81 -14.36 24.38
CA GLU A 379 22.74 -14.15 22.92
C GLU A 379 22.34 -12.72 22.51
N LEU A 380 22.10 -11.83 23.47
CA LEU A 380 21.88 -10.40 23.22
C LEU A 380 23.19 -9.59 23.05
N SER A 381 24.36 -10.23 23.12
CA SER A 381 25.64 -9.54 23.37
C SER A 381 26.54 -9.23 22.18
N THR A 382 26.14 -9.40 20.92
CA THR A 382 27.04 -9.05 19.79
C THR A 382 26.31 -8.47 18.57
N PRO A 383 26.48 -7.17 18.27
CA PRO A 383 26.47 -6.69 16.89
C PRO A 383 27.89 -6.80 16.30
N GLU A 384 28.04 -7.51 15.17
CA GLU A 384 29.24 -7.41 14.34
C GLU A 384 29.20 -6.08 13.55
N PRO A 385 30.23 -5.23 13.61
CA PRO A 385 30.25 -3.99 12.86
C PRO A 385 30.70 -4.26 11.41
N THR A 386 29.80 -4.07 10.45
CA THR A 386 30.17 -3.93 9.03
C THR A 386 30.17 -2.45 8.64
N VAL A 387 31.35 -1.83 8.58
CA VAL A 387 31.71 -0.82 7.56
C VAL A 387 33.22 -0.57 7.58
N ASP A 388 33.84 -0.68 6.40
CA ASP A 388 35.19 -0.22 6.08
C ASP A 388 35.32 1.29 6.31
N GLU A 389 36.27 1.72 7.15
CA GLU A 389 36.97 3.00 6.93
C GLU A 389 38.36 2.98 7.54
N ALA A 390 39.34 3.30 6.71
CA ALA A 390 40.76 3.31 7.03
C ALA A 390 41.24 4.72 7.39
N VAL A 391 42.31 4.75 8.22
CA VAL A 391 43.38 5.78 8.33
C VAL A 391 43.38 6.68 9.60
N THR A 392 44.24 6.24 10.53
CA THR A 392 45.26 6.95 11.38
C THR A 392 44.88 7.77 12.63
N ASP A 393 45.23 7.16 13.76
CA ASP A 393 46.38 7.48 14.67
C ASP A 393 46.21 8.42 15.88
N ASP A 394 46.64 7.85 17.01
CA ASP A 394 47.08 8.40 18.31
C ASP A 394 46.16 9.28 19.19
N ALA A 395 45.54 8.63 20.20
CA ALA A 395 45.84 8.85 21.63
C ALA A 395 44.94 7.99 22.54
N ALA A 396 45.53 7.03 23.26
CA ALA A 396 44.84 6.34 24.36
C ALA A 396 44.66 7.26 25.57
N PRO A 397 43.57 7.11 26.32
CA PRO A 397 43.71 6.75 27.73
C PRO A 397 42.83 5.59 28.16
N GLU A 398 43.26 5.00 29.27
CA GLU A 398 42.85 3.74 29.87
C GLU A 398 41.44 3.73 30.49
N GLU A 399 40.83 2.55 30.36
CA GLU A 399 39.95 1.83 31.29
C GLU A 399 38.71 2.54 31.87
N GLY A 400 37.56 2.19 31.29
CA GLY A 400 36.23 2.25 31.87
C GLY A 400 35.34 1.25 31.15
N ASP A 401 35.53 -0.05 31.42
CA ASP A 401 34.78 -1.16 30.83
C ASP A 401 33.35 -1.15 31.39
N ALA A 402 32.47 -0.35 30.81
CA ALA A 402 31.03 -0.44 31.01
C ALA A 402 30.50 -1.52 30.07
N SER A 403 30.50 -2.77 30.53
CA SER A 403 29.88 -3.88 29.81
C SER A 403 28.37 -3.64 29.69
N PHE A 404 27.80 -3.99 28.54
CA PHE A 404 26.36 -4.01 28.23
C PHE A 404 25.48 -4.70 29.29
N GLU A 405 26.07 -5.55 30.15
CA GLU A 405 25.40 -6.14 31.32
C GLU A 405 24.95 -5.11 32.38
N ASP A 406 25.61 -3.96 32.51
CA ASP A 406 25.25 -2.95 33.51
C ASP A 406 24.03 -2.10 33.12
N PHE A 407 23.65 -2.08 31.83
CA PHE A 407 22.40 -1.48 31.37
C PHE A 407 21.16 -2.30 31.79
N PHE A 408 21.33 -3.61 31.99
CA PHE A 408 20.23 -4.55 32.29
C PHE A 408 20.15 -5.00 33.76
N ARG A 409 21.03 -4.51 34.64
CA ARG A 409 21.12 -4.96 36.05
C ARG A 409 20.80 -3.92 37.10
N SER A 410 19.93 -2.95 36.81
CA SER A 410 19.24 -2.26 37.90
C SER A 410 18.17 -3.17 38.47
N SER A 411 18.32 -3.52 39.74
CA SER A 411 17.49 -4.48 40.46
C SER A 411 16.05 -3.99 40.59
N GLY A 412 15.17 -4.47 39.70
CA GLY A 412 13.73 -4.29 39.78
C GLY A 412 13.04 -5.07 38.66
N THR A 413 12.24 -6.08 39.03
CA THR A 413 11.50 -7.00 38.15
C THR A 413 10.37 -6.34 37.33
N ASP A 414 10.45 -5.05 37.04
CA ASP A 414 9.43 -4.32 36.29
C ASP A 414 10.10 -3.14 35.57
N ILE A 415 10.60 -3.39 34.36
CA ILE A 415 10.80 -2.32 33.38
C ILE A 415 9.38 -2.02 32.86
N GLY A 416 8.97 -0.75 32.92
CA GLY A 416 7.58 -0.31 32.76
C GLY A 416 6.75 -1.06 31.71
N ASP A 417 5.49 -1.35 32.09
CA ASP A 417 4.47 -2.07 31.32
C ASP A 417 4.77 -3.56 31.02
N GLY A 418 5.15 -4.33 32.05
CA GLY A 418 5.02 -5.80 32.04
C GLY A 418 5.88 -6.52 31.00
N TRP A 419 6.95 -5.89 30.50
CA TRP A 419 7.93 -6.55 29.64
C TRP A 419 8.83 -7.46 30.48
N THR A 420 8.94 -8.72 30.06
CA THR A 420 9.79 -9.74 30.67
C THR A 420 10.52 -10.49 29.57
N VAL A 421 11.72 -10.99 29.84
CA VAL A 421 12.41 -11.90 28.91
C VAL A 421 11.54 -13.10 28.52
N GLU A 422 10.62 -13.51 29.39
CA GLU A 422 9.67 -14.60 29.15
C GLU A 422 8.53 -14.25 28.19
N ASN A 423 8.27 -12.96 27.91
CA ASN A 423 7.24 -12.52 26.98
C ASN A 423 7.77 -11.81 25.73
N SER A 424 9.08 -11.84 25.49
CA SER A 424 9.68 -11.35 24.26
C SER A 424 9.62 -12.37 23.13
N VAL A 425 9.38 -11.90 21.90
CA VAL A 425 9.44 -12.69 20.67
C VAL A 425 10.58 -12.13 19.82
N ASP A 426 11.66 -12.90 19.65
CA ASP A 426 12.82 -12.45 18.88
C ASP A 426 12.61 -12.68 17.38
N LEU A 427 12.70 -11.59 16.61
CA LEU A 427 12.51 -11.57 15.15
C LEU A 427 13.69 -10.86 14.45
N ARG A 428 14.83 -10.73 15.12
CA ARG A 428 16.03 -10.07 14.54
C ARG A 428 16.64 -10.85 13.36
N ASP A 429 16.46 -12.16 13.34
CA ASP A 429 16.90 -13.05 12.26
C ASP A 429 15.73 -13.93 11.81
N ASP A 430 14.69 -13.26 11.31
CA ASP A 430 13.46 -13.92 10.88
C ASP A 430 13.56 -14.60 9.50
N GLY A 431 14.75 -14.56 8.90
CA GLY A 431 15.05 -15.11 7.57
C GLY A 431 14.25 -14.44 6.45
N SER A 432 13.78 -13.21 6.65
CA SER A 432 13.18 -12.37 5.60
C SER A 432 14.18 -11.35 5.06
N ASP A 433 14.03 -11.01 3.79
CA ASP A 433 14.73 -9.90 3.11
C ASP A 433 13.89 -8.61 3.13
N ALA A 434 12.89 -8.54 4.02
CA ALA A 434 11.96 -7.42 4.05
C ALA A 434 12.57 -6.20 4.76
N LEU A 435 12.21 -5.01 4.28
CA LEU A 435 12.65 -3.73 4.85
C LEU A 435 12.02 -3.47 6.22
N GLU A 436 10.77 -3.90 6.41
CA GLU A 436 10.07 -3.83 7.68
C GLU A 436 9.55 -5.21 8.08
N THR A 437 9.75 -5.56 9.36
CA THR A 437 9.15 -6.74 9.98
C THR A 437 8.14 -6.32 11.04
N VAL A 438 6.96 -6.94 11.01
CA VAL A 438 5.90 -6.73 12.01
C VAL A 438 5.50 -8.03 12.70
N TRP A 439 5.12 -7.93 13.97
CA TRP A 439 4.59 -9.02 14.79
C TRP A 439 3.16 -8.74 15.22
N SER A 440 2.27 -9.71 15.03
CA SER A 440 0.97 -9.70 15.70
C SER A 440 0.66 -11.00 16.42
N GLY A 441 0.38 -10.85 17.72
CA GLY A 441 0.25 -11.96 18.65
C GLY A 441 0.34 -11.47 20.09
N GLU A 442 0.51 -12.38 21.03
CA GLU A 442 0.91 -12.02 22.40
C GLU A 442 2.42 -11.77 22.47
N GLY A 443 2.88 -11.12 23.55
CA GLY A 443 4.29 -10.78 23.73
C GLY A 443 4.77 -9.52 23.01
N VAL A 444 6.00 -9.10 23.33
CA VAL A 444 6.66 -7.90 22.82
C VAL A 444 7.72 -8.31 21.79
N PRO A 445 7.65 -7.83 20.54
CA PRO A 445 8.63 -8.19 19.53
C PRO A 445 9.98 -7.51 19.79
N VAL A 446 11.06 -8.22 19.52
CA VAL A 446 12.43 -7.69 19.46
C VAL A 446 12.88 -7.78 17.99
N GLY A 447 13.35 -6.67 17.42
CA GLY A 447 13.72 -6.60 16.00
C GLY A 447 12.54 -6.40 15.02
N ALA A 448 11.32 -6.23 15.52
CA ALA A 448 10.12 -6.00 14.71
C ALA A 448 9.14 -5.02 15.37
N SER A 449 8.28 -4.41 14.58
CA SER A 449 7.21 -3.51 15.04
C SER A 449 5.97 -4.29 15.49
N LYS A 450 5.24 -3.80 16.51
CA LYS A 450 3.98 -4.42 16.93
C LYS A 450 2.83 -4.01 15.99
N ALA A 451 2.28 -4.97 15.25
CA ALA A 451 1.12 -4.77 14.39
C ALA A 451 -0.19 -4.94 15.18
N THR A 452 -1.07 -3.95 15.07
CA THR A 452 -2.45 -3.98 15.59
C THR A 452 -3.41 -3.48 14.53
N LYS A 453 -4.64 -4.01 14.52
CA LYS A 453 -5.70 -3.57 13.60
C LYS A 453 -5.92 -2.06 13.67
N GLN A 454 -5.99 -1.53 14.89
CA GLN A 454 -6.19 -0.11 15.14
C GLN A 454 -5.07 0.76 14.51
N ALA A 455 -3.81 0.30 14.52
CA ALA A 455 -2.72 1.04 13.88
C ALA A 455 -2.92 1.17 12.36
N TYR A 456 -3.35 0.10 11.68
CA TYR A 456 -3.69 0.13 10.26
C TYR A 456 -4.93 1.00 9.98
N GLU A 457 -5.99 0.89 10.78
CA GLU A 457 -7.21 1.69 10.62
C GLU A 457 -6.96 3.19 10.80
N ASN A 458 -6.07 3.56 11.73
CA ASN A 458 -5.69 4.96 11.95
C ASN A 458 -5.08 5.59 10.68
N ARG A 459 -4.39 4.82 9.83
CA ARG A 459 -3.80 5.28 8.55
C ARG A 459 -4.85 5.89 7.62
N TYR A 460 -6.08 5.38 7.61
CA TYR A 460 -7.16 5.88 6.73
C TYR A 460 -7.73 7.23 7.16
N SER A 461 -7.64 7.52 8.46
CA SER A 461 -8.16 8.75 9.07
C SER A 461 -7.13 9.89 9.11
N ARG A 462 -5.85 9.57 8.87
CA ARG A 462 -4.77 10.54 8.91
C ARG A 462 -4.86 11.45 7.68
N GLN A 463 -5.12 12.74 7.92
CA GLN A 463 -4.81 13.77 6.93
C GLN A 463 -3.32 14.10 7.07
N PRO A 464 -2.53 14.11 5.99
CA PRO A 464 -1.15 14.56 6.07
C PRO A 464 -1.17 16.01 6.55
N ASP A 465 -0.50 16.29 7.67
CA ASP A 465 -0.33 17.66 8.13
C ASP A 465 0.49 18.42 7.08
N PRO A 466 0.07 19.65 6.70
CA PRO A 466 0.89 20.48 5.85
C PRO A 466 2.23 20.71 6.56
N PRO A 467 3.37 20.61 5.87
CA PRO A 467 4.65 20.86 6.49
C PRO A 467 4.67 22.25 7.17
N PRO A 468 5.41 22.40 8.29
CA PRO A 468 6.35 21.41 8.84
C PRO A 468 5.70 20.29 9.69
N ILE A 469 6.27 19.09 9.63
CA ILE A 469 5.86 17.92 10.44
C ILE A 469 6.30 18.12 11.90
N ASP A 470 5.37 18.10 12.85
CA ASP A 470 5.71 18.20 14.28
C ASP A 470 6.11 16.81 14.84
N VAL A 471 7.35 16.67 15.30
CA VAL A 471 7.90 15.46 15.96
C VAL A 471 7.99 15.70 17.47
N GLY A 472 7.38 14.83 18.27
CA GLY A 472 7.45 14.86 19.73
C GLY A 472 8.29 13.71 20.27
N VAL A 473 9.46 14.00 20.86
CA VAL A 473 10.29 13.01 21.56
C VAL A 473 9.86 12.97 23.02
N VAL A 474 9.42 11.81 23.50
CA VAL A 474 9.00 11.62 24.90
C VAL A 474 10.04 10.81 25.65
N CYS A 475 10.65 11.40 26.68
CA CYS A 475 11.49 10.67 27.61
C CYS A 475 10.62 10.08 28.72
N ASN A 476 10.59 8.75 28.78
CA ASN A 476 9.84 8.02 29.79
C ASN A 476 10.68 7.64 31.02
N ASP A 477 12.00 7.80 30.96
CA ASP A 477 12.93 7.49 32.06
C ASP A 477 13.91 8.65 32.30
N ASP A 478 13.98 9.13 33.54
CA ASP A 478 14.88 10.21 33.94
C ASP A 478 16.36 9.83 33.77
N SER A 479 16.72 8.54 33.83
CA SER A 479 18.10 8.11 33.59
C SER A 479 18.53 8.26 32.13
N MET A 480 17.59 8.31 31.19
CA MET A 480 17.85 8.53 29.76
C MET A 480 17.79 10.02 29.39
N SER A 481 17.64 10.91 30.37
CA SER A 481 17.54 12.35 30.11
C SER A 481 18.81 12.97 29.52
N GLU A 482 19.98 12.35 29.72
CA GLU A 482 21.26 12.77 29.12
C GLU A 482 21.35 12.41 27.61
N GLU A 483 20.53 11.47 27.13
CA GLU A 483 20.44 11.08 25.72
C GLU A 483 19.43 11.92 24.91
N LEU A 484 18.70 12.83 25.57
CA LEU A 484 17.67 13.69 24.95
C LEU A 484 18.22 14.84 24.12
N ASP A 485 19.53 15.05 24.08
CA ASP A 485 20.17 16.06 23.22
C ASP A 485 20.22 15.62 21.74
N VAL A 486 19.15 14.95 21.28
CA VAL A 486 18.93 14.55 19.90
C VAL A 486 18.49 15.71 19.01
N THR A 487 18.21 16.89 19.58
CA THR A 487 17.90 18.10 18.80
C THR A 487 19.02 18.45 17.82
N GLU A 488 20.29 18.25 18.20
CA GLU A 488 21.43 18.48 17.30
C GLU A 488 21.49 17.47 16.14
N LEU A 489 20.95 16.25 16.32
CA LEU A 489 20.88 15.20 15.28
C LEU A 489 19.87 15.56 14.17
N TYR A 490 18.80 16.29 14.51
CA TYR A 490 17.74 16.72 13.59
C TYR A 490 17.88 18.18 13.12
N ASP A 491 18.85 18.94 13.67
CA ASP A 491 19.23 20.30 13.23
C ASP A 491 20.14 20.29 11.98
N GLY A 492 20.50 19.08 11.49
CA GLY A 492 21.26 18.87 10.26
C GLY A 492 20.39 18.97 9.01
N GLU A 493 20.54 20.09 8.29
CA GLU A 493 19.79 20.49 7.09
C GLU A 493 18.32 20.84 7.34
N LYS A 494 17.80 21.83 6.58
CA LYS A 494 16.44 22.35 6.74
C LYS A 494 15.38 21.31 6.36
N LEU A 495 15.17 20.33 7.22
CA LEU A 495 14.03 19.43 7.14
C LEU A 495 12.77 20.23 7.49
N PRO A 496 11.66 20.05 6.77
CA PRO A 496 10.39 20.70 7.07
C PRO A 496 9.74 20.02 8.29
N MET A 497 10.42 20.00 9.43
CA MET A 497 9.97 19.34 10.66
C MET A 497 10.25 20.21 11.88
N ASN A 498 9.34 20.25 12.86
CA ASN A 498 9.58 20.86 14.16
C ASN A 498 9.76 19.74 15.20
N VAL A 499 10.92 19.66 15.84
CA VAL A 499 11.16 18.69 16.92
C VAL A 499 10.89 19.34 18.28
N SER A 500 10.12 18.68 19.13
CA SER A 500 9.87 19.07 20.52
C SER A 500 10.16 17.91 21.45
N THR A 501 10.86 18.15 22.55
CA THR A 501 11.16 17.15 23.57
C THR A 501 10.27 17.36 24.80
N SER A 502 9.75 16.28 25.37
CA SER A 502 8.99 16.33 26.62
C SER A 502 9.36 15.16 27.53
N CYS A 503 9.61 15.42 28.80
CA CYS A 503 9.82 14.38 29.80
C CYS A 503 8.54 14.19 30.60
N THR A 504 8.01 12.97 30.65
CA THR A 504 6.83 12.66 31.47
C THR A 504 7.21 11.60 32.49
N THR A 505 7.47 12.01 33.73
CA THR A 505 7.99 11.15 34.81
C THR A 505 6.90 10.60 35.74
N SER A 506 5.63 10.70 35.37
CA SER A 506 4.55 10.20 36.23
C SER A 506 4.23 8.74 35.91
N ALA A 507 4.64 7.82 36.80
CA ALA A 507 4.18 6.43 36.88
C ALA A 507 2.70 6.33 37.33
N THR A 508 1.81 7.06 36.67
CA THR A 508 0.36 6.97 36.85
C THR A 508 -0.25 7.02 35.44
N PRO A 509 -1.08 6.04 35.03
CA PRO A 509 -1.62 6.02 33.68
C PRO A 509 -2.53 7.23 33.48
N SER A 510 -2.00 8.25 32.82
CA SER A 510 -2.78 9.43 32.47
C SER A 510 -3.64 9.03 31.27
N ARG A 511 -4.93 8.80 31.56
CA ARG A 511 -5.98 8.58 30.56
C ARG A 511 -6.41 9.91 29.90
N THR A 512 -5.52 10.89 29.87
CA THR A 512 -5.82 12.26 29.44
C THR A 512 -5.02 12.55 28.18
N ALA A 513 -5.71 12.36 27.06
CA ALA A 513 -5.54 13.07 25.80
C ALA A 513 -4.38 14.07 25.76
N CYS A 514 -3.46 13.81 24.82
CA CYS A 514 -2.65 14.81 24.14
C CYS A 514 -3.51 16.04 23.85
N THR A 515 -3.46 17.03 24.73
CA THR A 515 -4.04 18.35 24.48
C THR A 515 -2.85 19.23 24.15
N VAL A 516 -2.48 19.27 22.87
CA VAL A 516 -1.47 20.20 22.37
C VAL A 516 -1.98 21.60 22.66
N ARG A 517 -1.37 22.24 23.66
CA ARG A 517 -1.69 23.61 24.04
C ARG A 517 -0.91 24.52 23.10
N THR A 518 -1.45 24.79 21.91
CA THR A 518 -0.88 25.78 20.99
C THR A 518 -0.78 27.13 21.71
N ALA A 519 0.45 27.57 22.00
CA ALA A 519 0.71 28.92 22.45
C ALA A 519 0.47 29.86 21.26
N ARG A 520 -0.66 30.59 21.26
CA ARG A 520 -0.88 31.70 20.33
C ARG A 520 0.23 32.73 20.51
N CYS A 521 1.14 32.82 19.55
CA CYS A 521 2.03 33.97 19.41
C CYS A 521 1.20 35.24 19.23
N ARG A 522 1.21 36.11 20.26
CA ARG A 522 0.67 37.47 20.16
C ARG A 522 1.56 38.26 19.21
N SER A 523 0.99 38.71 18.10
CA SER A 523 1.59 39.69 17.20
C SER A 523 1.93 40.99 17.94
N PRO A 524 3.11 41.60 17.73
CA PRO A 524 3.43 42.90 18.30
C PRO A 524 2.65 44.00 17.56
N ARG A 525 1.97 44.86 18.31
CA ARG A 525 1.29 46.06 17.81
C ARG A 525 2.27 46.97 17.06
N PRO A 526 1.93 47.52 15.88
CA PRO A 526 2.77 48.49 15.20
C PRO A 526 2.70 49.85 15.93
N THR A 527 3.85 50.33 16.39
CA THR A 527 4.04 51.69 16.90
C THR A 527 4.07 52.69 15.74
N ALA A 528 3.11 53.61 15.71
CA ALA A 528 3.05 54.72 14.75
C ALA A 528 4.22 55.72 14.96
N PRO A 529 4.80 56.29 13.89
CA PRO A 529 5.88 57.26 14.01
C PRO A 529 5.35 58.65 14.37
N ARG A 530 5.80 59.20 15.50
CA ARG A 530 5.59 60.62 15.87
C ARG A 530 6.52 61.50 15.04
N SER A 531 5.92 62.38 14.24
CA SER A 531 6.57 63.51 13.58
C SER A 531 7.21 64.47 14.59
N ARG A 532 8.50 64.77 14.43
CA ARG A 532 9.12 65.98 14.99
C ARG A 532 8.95 67.11 13.97
N ARG A 533 8.25 68.18 14.34
CA ARG A 533 8.52 69.52 13.83
C ARG A 533 8.96 70.39 15.01
N SER A 534 10.08 71.06 14.80
CA SER A 534 10.65 72.13 15.60
C SER A 534 9.85 73.43 15.41
N CYS A 535 9.73 74.16 16.52
CA CYS A 535 9.10 75.47 16.74
C CYS A 535 7.57 75.52 16.74
#